data_AF-A0A7S8II45-F1
#
_entry.id   AF-A0A7S8II45-F1
#
_cell.length_a   1.000
_cell.length_b   1.000
_cell.length_c   1.000
_cell.angle_alpha   90.00
_cell.angle_beta   90.00
_cell.angle_gamma   90.00
#
_symmetry.space_group_name_H-M   'P 1'
#
loop_
_entity.id
_entity.type
_entity.pdbx_description
1 polymer ?
#
loop_
_entity_poly.entity_id
_entity_poly.type
_entity_poly.pdbx_seq_one_letter_code
_entity_poly.pdbx_strand_id
1 'polypeptide(L)' 'MQKTQKKRFSVSLDMEDYTALKHVADAQKPPLSLQYVVSYALNEFIATHKNKQVEFDFERRKR' A
#
# COMPACT_ATOMS: atom_id res chain seq x y z
N MET A 1 8.87 1.95 -27.02
CA MET A 1 8.63 1.74 -25.57
C MET A 1 7.19 2.10 -25.25
N GLN A 2 6.31 1.13 -25.02
CA GLN A 2 4.95 1.42 -24.55
C GLN A 2 5.06 2.03 -23.14
N LYS A 3 4.70 3.30 -22.99
CA LYS A 3 4.59 3.93 -21.66
C LYS A 3 3.43 3.26 -20.93
N THR A 4 3.72 2.44 -19.93
CA THR A 4 2.70 1.90 -19.03
C THR A 4 1.93 3.07 -18.43
N GLN A 5 0.63 3.18 -18.73
CA GLN A 5 -0.20 4.25 -18.22
C GLN A 5 -0.33 4.09 -16.70
N LYS A 6 0.29 4.98 -15.92
CA LYS A 6 0.12 5.03 -14.46
C LYS A 6 -1.07 5.92 -14.11
N LYS A 7 -2.02 5.40 -13.35
CA LYS A 7 -3.12 6.19 -12.77
C LYS A 7 -2.71 6.66 -11.37
N ARG A 8 -3.09 7.90 -11.04
CA ARG A 8 -2.88 8.46 -9.69
C ARG A 8 -4.10 8.12 -8.84
N PHE A 9 -3.85 7.67 -7.63
CA PHE A 9 -4.86 7.52 -6.58
C PHE A 9 -4.29 8.15 -5.30
N SER A 10 -5.18 8.65 -4.45
CA SER A 10 -4.83 9.25 -3.17
C SER A 10 -5.51 8.46 -2.06
N VAL A 11 -4.80 8.23 -0.96
CA VAL A 11 -5.33 7.56 0.23
C VAL A 11 -5.05 8.47 1.41
N SER A 12 -6.05 8.61 2.28
CA SER A 12 -5.88 9.26 3.57
C SER A 12 -5.50 8.19 4.59
N LEU A 13 -4.45 8.45 5.35
CA LEU A 13 -3.99 7.62 6.44
C LEU A 13 -4.18 8.41 7.74
N ASP A 14 -4.38 7.71 8.85
CA ASP A 14 -4.18 8.35 10.14
C ASP A 14 -2.67 8.61 10.37
N MET A 15 -2.39 9.35 11.44
CA MET A 15 -1.01 9.74 11.77
C MET A 15 -0.15 8.56 12.22
N GLU A 16 -0.76 7.52 12.79
CA GLU A 16 -0.06 6.34 13.27
C GLU A 16 0.46 5.52 12.08
N ASP A 17 -0.41 5.20 11.13
CA ASP A 17 -0.09 4.48 9.90
C ASP A 17 0.93 5.25 9.05
N TYR A 18 0.76 6.57 8.92
CA TYR A 18 1.72 7.41 8.21
C TYR A 18 3.11 7.33 8.83
N THR A 19 3.20 7.45 10.16
CA THR A 19 4.47 7.42 10.88
C THR A 19 5.14 6.05 10.77
N ALA A 20 4.36 4.97 10.87
CA ALA A 20 4.85 3.61 10.68
C ALA A 20 5.43 3.40 9.27
N LEU A 21 4.72 3.83 8.22
CA LEU A 21 5.21 3.75 6.84
C LEU A 21 6.50 4.55 6.64
N LYS A 22 6.56 5.75 7.22
CA LYS A 22 7.75 6.59 7.16
C LYS A 22 8.94 5.94 7.85
N HIS A 23 8.75 5.32 9.00
CA HIS A 23 9.80 4.59 9.70
C HIS A 23 10.34 3.41 8.87
N VAL A 24 9.47 2.64 8.20
CA VAL A 24 9.90 1.55 7.29
C VAL A 24 10.74 2.10 6.14
N ALA A 25 10.32 3.21 5.55
CA ALA A 25 11.02 3.85 4.45
C ALA A 25 12.41 4.37 4.86
N ASP A 26 12.50 5.01 6.03
CA ASP A 26 13.72 5.62 6.56
C ASP A 26 14.70 4.57 7.12
N ALA A 27 14.23 3.38 7.52
CA ALA A 27 15.07 2.29 8.02
C ALA A 27 15.97 1.64 6.94
N GLN A 28 15.64 1.82 5.66
CA GLN A 28 16.42 1.31 4.54
C GLN A 28 17.63 2.19 4.22
N LYS A 29 18.69 1.59 3.67
CA LYS A 29 19.89 2.32 3.22
C LYS A 29 20.15 2.02 1.73
N PRO A 30 19.87 2.97 0.80
CA PRO A 30 19.34 4.32 1.03
C PRO A 30 17.85 4.34 1.43
N PRO A 31 17.36 5.43 2.06
CA PRO A 31 15.95 5.58 2.38
C PRO A 31 15.07 5.48 1.13
N LEU A 32 13.92 4.81 1.27
CA LEU A 32 12.95 4.66 0.19
C LEU A 32 11.94 5.83 0.19
N SER A 33 11.31 6.09 -0.96
CA SER A 33 10.19 7.01 -0.99
C SER A 33 8.91 6.34 -0.49
N LEU A 34 8.03 7.09 0.16
CA LEU A 34 6.71 6.58 0.56
C LEU A 34 5.92 6.03 -0.64
N GLN A 35 6.05 6.67 -1.81
CA GLN A 35 5.44 6.18 -3.05
C GLN A 35 5.92 4.76 -3.40
N TYR A 36 7.22 4.48 -3.24
CA TYR A 36 7.76 3.16 -3.50
C TYR A 36 7.23 2.13 -2.51
N VAL A 37 7.26 2.46 -1.21
CA VAL A 37 6.77 1.57 -0.14
C VAL A 37 5.29 1.21 -0.35
N VAL A 38 4.45 2.20 -0.64
CA VAL A 38 3.02 1.96 -0.95
C VAL A 38 2.86 1.11 -2.22
N SER A 39 3.66 1.36 -3.26
CA SER A 39 3.59 0.56 -4.49
C SER A 39 4.01 -0.90 -4.24
N TYR A 40 5.03 -1.13 -3.41
CA TYR A 40 5.47 -2.45 -3.02
C TYR A 40 4.37 -3.19 -2.23
N ALA A 41 3.81 -2.55 -1.20
CA ALA A 41 2.73 -3.12 -0.39
C ALA A 41 1.51 -3.50 -1.25
N LEU A 42 1.12 -2.64 -2.20
CA LEU A 42 0.03 -2.93 -3.13
C LEU A 42 0.34 -4.14 -4.04
N ASN A 43 1.55 -4.23 -4.56
CA ASN A 43 1.95 -5.35 -5.41
C ASN A 43 1.96 -6.67 -4.64
N GLU A 44 2.49 -6.67 -3.42
CA GLU A 44 2.47 -7.84 -2.52
C GLU A 44 1.04 -8.26 -2.19
N PHE A 45 0.17 -7.28 -1.86
CA PHE A 45 -1.24 -7.54 -1.59
C PHE A 45 -1.92 -8.18 -2.80
N ILE A 46 -1.77 -7.59 -3.99
CA ILE A 46 -2.37 -8.11 -5.23
C ILE A 46 -1.81 -9.50 -5.54
N ALA A 47 -0.50 -9.71 -5.47
CA ALA A 47 0.13 -10.99 -5.75
C ALA A 47 -0.38 -12.11 -4.83
N THR A 48 -0.51 -11.80 -3.54
CA THR A 48 -1.03 -12.73 -2.52
C THR A 48 -2.48 -13.15 -2.78
N HIS A 49 -3.28 -12.25 -3.35
CA HIS A 49 -4.74 -12.41 -3.47
C HIS A 49 -5.24 -12.63 -4.90
N LYS A 50 -4.39 -12.56 -5.92
CA LYS A 50 -4.78 -12.60 -7.34
C LYS A 50 -5.66 -13.79 -7.74
N ASN A 51 -5.56 -14.91 -7.02
CA ASN A 51 -6.27 -16.15 -7.29
C ASN A 51 -7.21 -16.59 -6.15
N LYS A 52 -7.40 -15.74 -5.13
CA LYS A 52 -8.29 -16.00 -4.00
C LYS A 52 -9.38 -14.94 -4.03
N GLN A 53 -10.64 -15.35 -3.99
CA GLN A 53 -11.70 -14.39 -3.69
C GLN A 53 -11.35 -13.78 -2.33
N VAL A 54 -11.04 -12.49 -2.32
CA VAL A 54 -10.72 -11.81 -1.07
C VAL A 54 -12.03 -11.68 -0.31
N GLU A 55 -12.26 -12.61 0.60
CA GLU A 55 -13.25 -12.43 1.65
C GLU A 55 -12.70 -11.32 2.55
N PHE A 56 -13.04 -10.09 2.20
CA PHE A 56 -12.97 -9.03 3.17
C PHE A 56 -14.07 -9.32 4.18
N ASP A 57 -13.69 -9.82 5.35
CA ASP A 57 -14.56 -9.81 6.50
C ASP A 57 -14.72 -8.33 6.90
N PHE A 58 -15.61 -7.64 6.17
CA PHE A 58 -16.20 -6.38 6.59
C PHE A 58 -17.10 -6.70 7.79
N GLU A 59 -16.51 -7.22 8.87
CA GLU A 59 -17.11 -7.23 10.19
C GLU A 59 -17.53 -5.80 10.41
N ARG A 60 -18.85 -5.67 10.38
CA ARG A 60 -19.56 -4.42 10.35
C ARG A 60 -19.08 -3.68 11.59
N ARG A 61 -18.35 -2.58 11.42
CA ARG A 61 -18.51 -1.46 12.36
C ARG A 61 -19.94 -0.93 12.16
N LYS A 62 -20.87 -1.74 12.67
CA LYS A 62 -22.29 -1.48 12.81
C LYS A 62 -22.36 -0.55 14.00
N ARG A 63 -22.84 0.66 13.72
CA ARG A 63 -23.31 1.72 14.62
C ARG A 63 -22.23 2.72 15.03
#